data_AF-A0A925D9S6-F1
#
_entry.id   AF-A0A925D9S6-F1
#
_cell.length_a   1.000
_cell.length_b   1.000
_cell.length_c   1.000
_cell.angle_alpha   90.00
_cell.angle_beta   90.00
_cell.angle_gamma   90.00
#
_symmetry.space_group_name_H-M   'P 1'
#
loop_
_entity.id
_entity.type
_entity.pdbx_description
1 polymer ?
#
loop_
_entity_poly.entity_id
_entity_poly.type
_entity_poly.pdbx_seq_one_letter_code
_entity_poly.pdbx_strand_id
1 'polypeptide(L)'
;ASVYWLFLGNDQYGPRLLLGAFLAGACTASFYGWLPLYLPELFRTNVRATGQGFGFNFGRILAAIGVLQTGNLMGLFTSDVVLAGITIPKGYPLACSTMSLVYFLGLGLIWLAPETRGKPLPE
;
A
#
# COMPACT_ATOMS: atom_id res chain seq x y z
N ALA A 1 -10.11 5.11 -2.83
CA ALA A 1 -10.69 6.46 -3.02
C ALA A 1 -9.62 7.52 -3.32
N SER A 2 -8.64 7.75 -2.43
CA SER A 2 -7.57 8.75 -2.65
C SER A 2 -6.70 8.47 -3.88
N VAL A 3 -6.26 7.22 -4.07
CA VAL A 3 -5.46 6.78 -5.23
C VAL A 3 -6.23 6.92 -6.54
N TYR A 4 -7.53 6.60 -6.52
CA TYR A 4 -8.43 6.76 -7.66
C TYR A 4 -8.51 8.24 -8.09
N TRP A 5 -8.75 9.14 -7.13
CA TRP A 5 -8.82 10.58 -7.42
C TRP A 5 -7.51 11.13 -7.97
N LEU A 6 -6.38 10.63 -7.50
CA LEU A 6 -5.06 11.00 -8.01
C LEU A 6 -4.87 10.61 -9.47
N PHE A 7 -5.10 9.33 -9.82
CA PHE A 7 -4.78 8.80 -11.15
C PHE A 7 -5.84 9.06 -12.23
N LEU A 8 -7.09 9.31 -11.85
CA LEU A 8 -8.21 9.42 -12.79
C LEU A 8 -8.85 10.80 -12.85
N GLY A 9 -8.60 11.64 -11.85
CA GLY A 9 -9.16 12.99 -11.78
C GLY A 9 -8.22 14.09 -12.27
N ASN A 10 -7.01 13.75 -12.72
CA ASN A 10 -5.96 14.73 -13.02
C ASN A 10 -5.27 14.44 -14.36
N ASP A 11 -5.55 15.28 -15.35
CA ASP A 11 -4.97 15.18 -16.70
C ASP A 11 -3.88 16.23 -16.95
N GLN A 12 -3.67 17.15 -15.99
CA GLN A 12 -2.74 18.27 -16.10
C GLN A 12 -2.02 18.50 -14.77
N TYR A 13 -0.78 18.98 -14.86
CA TYR A 13 -0.04 19.44 -13.70
C TYR A 13 -0.69 20.70 -13.13
N GLY A 14 -1.16 20.63 -11.88
CA GLY A 14 -1.82 21.74 -11.23
C GLY A 14 -2.16 21.48 -9.75
N PRO A 15 -2.83 22.43 -9.08
CA PRO A 15 -3.13 22.34 -7.65
C PRO A 15 -3.96 21.10 -7.26
N ARG A 16 -4.84 20.64 -8.16
CA ARG A 16 -5.68 19.44 -7.95
C ARG A 16 -4.83 18.17 -7.85
N LEU A 17 -3.83 18.03 -8.73
CA LEU A 17 -2.90 16.91 -8.73
C LEU A 17 -2.07 16.91 -7.43
N LEU A 18 -1.58 18.08 -7.02
CA LEU A 18 -0.78 18.23 -5.81
C LEU A 18 -1.59 17.88 -4.55
N LEU A 19 -2.85 18.32 -4.47
CA LEU A 19 -3.75 17.93 -3.39
C LEU A 19 -4.06 16.44 -3.40
N GLY A 20 -4.32 15.85 -4.58
CA GLY A 20 -4.51 14.41 -4.73
C GLY A 20 -3.29 13.61 -4.26
N ALA A 21 -2.09 14.05 -4.64
CA ALA A 21 -0.83 13.41 -4.27
C ALA A 21 -0.59 13.54 -2.76
N PHE A 22 -0.88 14.71 -2.19
CA PHE A 22 -0.80 14.94 -0.75
C PHE A 22 -1.77 14.03 0.03
N LEU A 23 -3.05 13.96 -0.38
CA LEU A 23 -4.02 13.10 0.31
C LEU A 23 -3.67 11.62 0.15
N ALA A 24 -3.27 11.19 -1.04
CA ALA A 24 -2.81 9.82 -1.27
C ALA A 24 -1.59 9.49 -0.40
N GLY A 25 -0.60 10.37 -0.37
CA GLY A 25 0.60 10.25 0.46
C GLY A 25 0.30 10.26 1.96
N ALA A 26 -0.60 11.14 2.41
CA ALA A 26 -1.01 11.20 3.80
C ALA A 26 -1.71 9.89 4.23
N CYS A 27 -2.65 9.37 3.42
CA CYS A 27 -3.30 8.10 3.69
C CYS A 27 -2.29 6.94 3.76
N THR A 28 -1.37 6.83 2.79
CA THR A 28 -0.39 5.73 2.77
C THR A 28 0.62 5.86 3.91
N ALA A 29 1.05 7.08 4.24
CA ALA A 29 1.95 7.34 5.36
C ALA A 29 1.29 6.98 6.71
N SER A 30 0.01 7.30 6.91
CA SER A 30 -0.72 6.86 8.11
C SER A 30 -0.77 5.34 8.23
N PHE A 31 -0.95 4.63 7.11
CA PHE A 31 -0.95 3.16 7.08
C PHE A 31 0.44 2.54 7.29
N TYR A 32 1.54 3.20 6.91
CA TYR A 32 2.88 2.66 7.12
C TYR A 32 3.48 3.09 8.47
N GLY A 33 3.03 4.21 9.04
CA GLY A 33 3.64 4.84 10.22
C GLY A 33 3.58 4.00 11.49
N TRP A 34 2.62 3.09 11.62
CA TRP A 34 2.50 2.22 12.80
C TRP A 34 3.40 0.97 12.73
N LEU A 35 3.78 0.51 11.53
CA LEU A 35 4.54 -0.72 11.34
C LEU A 35 5.92 -0.68 12.02
N PRO A 36 6.69 0.43 11.99
CA PRO A 36 7.94 0.55 12.73
C PRO A 36 7.79 0.55 14.25
N LEU A 37 6.60 0.85 14.79
CA LEU A 37 6.33 0.74 16.22
C LEU A 37 5.96 -0.70 16.59
N TYR A 38 5.14 -1.34 15.76
CA TYR A 38 4.61 -2.68 16.00
C TYR A 38 5.66 -3.80 15.87
N LEU A 39 6.51 -3.76 14.84
CA LEU A 39 7.57 -4.76 14.65
C LEU A 39 8.48 -4.92 15.89
N PRO A 40 9.01 -3.85 16.50
CA PRO A 40 9.79 -3.94 17.74
C PRO A 40 9.11 -4.66 18.89
N GLU A 41 7.81 -4.48 19.06
CA GLU A 41 7.04 -5.01 20.19
C GLU A 41 6.80 -6.52 20.05
N LEU A 42 6.84 -7.06 18.84
CA LEU A 42 6.65 -8.48 18.56
C LEU A 42 7.89 -9.33 18.89
N PHE A 43 9.08 -8.73 18.86
CA PHE A 43 10.35 -9.46 18.97
C PHE A 43 11.03 -9.28 20.33
N ARG A 44 11.60 -10.38 20.83
CA ARG A 44 12.48 -10.40 21.99
C ARG A 44 13.69 -9.50 21.79
N THR A 45 14.18 -8.92 22.89
CA THR A 45 15.24 -7.91 22.88
C THR A 45 16.49 -8.38 22.14
N ASN A 46 16.84 -9.67 22.26
CA ASN A 46 18.01 -10.29 21.62
C ASN A 46 17.92 -10.38 20.08
N VAL A 47 16.73 -10.43 19.49
CA VAL A 47 16.52 -10.59 18.05
C VAL A 47 15.76 -9.42 17.41
N ARG A 48 15.43 -8.38 18.21
CA ARG A 48 14.58 -7.26 17.78
C ARG A 48 15.10 -6.53 16.55
N ALA A 49 16.39 -6.19 16.52
CA ALA A 49 17.01 -5.50 15.40
C ALA A 49 16.94 -6.34 14.11
N THR A 50 17.26 -7.63 14.20
CA THR A 50 17.22 -8.56 13.07
C THR A 50 15.79 -8.82 12.58
N GLY A 51 14.84 -9.00 13.50
CA GLY A 51 13.42 -9.24 13.17
C GLY A 51 12.78 -8.04 12.46
N GLN A 52 13.03 -6.83 12.95
CA GLN A 52 12.61 -5.60 12.26
C GLN A 52 13.26 -5.48 10.88
N GLY A 53 14.59 -5.65 10.80
CA GLY A 53 15.32 -5.56 9.54
C GLY A 53 14.82 -6.57 8.51
N PHE A 54 14.56 -7.82 8.91
CA PHE A 54 14.00 -8.84 8.05
C PHE A 54 12.59 -8.44 7.56
N GLY A 55 11.71 -8.02 8.47
CA GLY A 55 10.35 -7.60 8.13
C GLY A 55 10.31 -6.44 7.12
N PHE A 56 11.12 -5.41 7.33
CA PHE A 56 11.20 -4.27 6.40
C PHE A 56 11.74 -4.66 5.03
N ASN A 57 12.77 -5.52 4.97
CA ASN A 57 13.31 -5.97 3.69
C ASN A 57 12.33 -6.88 2.94
N PHE A 58 11.60 -7.76 3.64
CA PHE A 58 10.59 -8.59 3.01
C PHE A 58 9.46 -7.74 2.40
N GLY A 59 9.01 -6.70 3.11
CA GLY A 59 8.05 -5.73 2.58
C GLY A 59 8.54 -5.06 1.29
N ARG A 60 9.83 -4.71 1.21
CA ARG A 60 10.44 -4.14 -0.01
C ARG A 60 10.48 -5.13 -1.16
N ILE A 61 10.77 -6.40 -0.89
CA ILE A 61 10.76 -7.45 -1.93
C ILE A 61 9.34 -7.63 -2.49
N LEU A 62 8.32 -7.71 -1.62
CA LEU A 62 6.92 -7.81 -2.06
C LEU A 62 6.50 -6.58 -2.88
N ALA A 63 6.88 -5.38 -2.45
CA ALA A 63 6.63 -4.15 -3.19
C ALA A 63 7.32 -4.16 -4.57
N ALA A 64 8.58 -4.62 -4.65
CA ALA A 64 9.30 -4.75 -5.90
C ALA A 64 8.61 -5.71 -6.87
N ILE A 65 8.12 -6.86 -6.39
CA ILE A 65 7.32 -7.79 -7.21
C ILE A 65 6.09 -7.10 -7.76
N GLY A 66 5.34 -6.38 -6.91
CA GLY A 66 4.18 -5.60 -7.34
C GLY A 66 4.53 -4.59 -8.44
N VAL A 67 5.59 -3.80 -8.25
CA VAL A 67 6.05 -2.81 -9.24
C VAL A 67 6.48 -3.47 -10.55
N LEU A 68 7.24 -4.57 -10.50
CA LEU A 68 7.67 -5.30 -11.70
C LEU A 68 6.47 -5.88 -12.47
N GLN A 69 5.42 -6.30 -11.76
CA GLN A 69 4.19 -6.79 -12.38
C GLN A 69 3.38 -5.68 -13.08
N THR A 70 3.65 -4.40 -12.83
CA THR A 70 2.89 -3.26 -13.39
C THR A 70 2.91 -3.27 -14.91
N GLY A 71 4.08 -3.54 -15.51
CA GLY A 71 4.21 -3.63 -16.96
C GLY A 71 3.36 -4.75 -17.56
N ASN A 72 3.34 -5.92 -16.92
CA ASN A 72 2.53 -7.05 -17.35
C ASN A 72 1.03 -6.74 -17.21
N LEU A 73 0.63 -6.08 -16.12
CA LEU A 73 -0.74 -5.65 -15.88
C LEU A 73 -1.22 -4.67 -16.97
N MET A 74 -0.37 -3.72 -17.36
CA MET A 74 -0.67 -2.80 -18.46
C MET A 74 -0.88 -3.52 -19.79
N GLY A 75 -0.18 -4.64 -20.03
CA GLY A 75 -0.37 -5.48 -21.23
C GLY A 75 -1.67 -6.30 -21.22
N LEU A 76 -2.12 -6.73 -20.03
CA LEU A 76 -3.35 -7.52 -19.86
C LEU A 76 -4.62 -6.66 -19.85
N PHE A 77 -4.53 -5.40 -19.42
CA PHE A 77 -5.66 -4.47 -19.39
C PHE A 77 -5.87 -3.76 -20.74
N THR A 78 -6.31 -4.52 -21.73
CA THR A 78 -6.57 -4.02 -23.10
C THR A 78 -7.94 -3.34 -23.24
N SER A 79 -8.86 -3.59 -22.29
CA SER A 79 -10.23 -3.08 -22.29
C SER A 79 -10.51 -2.21 -21.06
N ASP A 80 -11.42 -1.25 -21.20
CA ASP A 80 -11.89 -0.43 -20.08
C ASP A 80 -12.64 -1.31 -19.07
N VAL A 81 -12.39 -1.10 -17.78
CA VAL A 81 -12.99 -1.89 -16.70
C VAL A 81 -13.99 -1.02 -15.96
N VAL A 82 -15.23 -1.51 -15.87
CA VAL A 82 -16.26 -0.89 -15.04
C VAL A 82 -16.29 -1.63 -13.70
N LEU A 83 -15.80 -0.98 -12.65
CA LEU A 83 -15.86 -1.52 -11.29
C LEU A 83 -16.88 -0.70 -10.49
N ALA A 84 -17.90 -1.38 -9.94
CA ALA A 84 -18.92 -0.75 -9.08
C ALA A 84 -19.57 0.53 -9.67
N GLY A 85 -19.86 0.53 -10.98
CA GLY A 85 -20.51 1.66 -11.68
C GLY A 85 -19.57 2.79 -12.11
N ILE A 86 -18.26 2.61 -11.96
CA ILE A 86 -17.25 3.60 -12.30
C ILE A 86 -16.36 3.06 -13.43
N THR A 87 -16.32 3.79 -14.56
CA THR A 87 -15.49 3.43 -15.72
C THR A 87 -14.05 3.86 -15.51
N ILE A 88 -13.14 2.88 -15.49
CA ILE A 88 -11.71 3.12 -15.36
C ILE A 88 -11.07 2.97 -16.76
N PRO A 89 -10.52 4.05 -17.35
CA PRO A 89 -9.84 4.01 -18.63
C PRO A 89 -8.63 3.07 -18.59
N LYS A 90 -8.45 2.31 -19.67
CA LYS A 90 -7.32 1.42 -19.89
C LYS A 90 -5.95 2.12 -19.74
N GLY A 91 -4.93 1.33 -19.42
CA GLY A 91 -3.54 1.78 -19.31
C GLY A 91 -3.06 1.99 -17.86
N TYR A 92 -2.24 3.03 -17.65
CA TYR A 92 -1.55 3.28 -16.39
C TYR A 92 -2.51 3.53 -15.20
N PRO A 93 -3.59 4.32 -15.33
CA PRO A 93 -4.52 4.55 -14.23
C PRO A 93 -5.21 3.27 -13.73
N LEU A 94 -5.57 2.36 -14.65
CA LEU A 94 -6.18 1.07 -14.31
C LEU A 94 -5.20 0.12 -13.63
N ALA A 95 -3.95 0.06 -14.10
CA ALA A 95 -2.91 -0.74 -13.47
C ALA A 95 -2.65 -0.29 -12.02
N CYS A 96 -2.43 1.01 -11.80
CA CYS A 96 -2.18 1.56 -10.47
C CYS A 96 -3.39 1.44 -9.53
N SER A 97 -4.61 1.67 -10.05
CA SER A 97 -5.83 1.51 -9.26
C SER A 97 -6.06 0.06 -8.84
N THR A 98 -5.79 -0.90 -9.73
CA THR A 98 -5.88 -2.33 -9.40
C THR A 98 -4.85 -2.74 -8.36
N MET A 99 -3.61 -2.25 -8.46
CA MET A 99 -2.58 -2.52 -7.46
C MET A 99 -2.94 -1.98 -6.08
N SER A 100 -3.66 -0.86 -6.01
CA SER A 100 -4.12 -0.31 -4.74
C SER A 100 -5.06 -1.25 -3.96
N LEU A 101 -5.64 -2.27 -4.60
CA LEU A 101 -6.43 -3.29 -3.92
C LEU A 101 -5.61 -4.12 -2.93
N VAL A 102 -4.28 -4.12 -3.02
CA VAL A 102 -3.40 -4.75 -2.02
C VAL A 102 -3.62 -4.18 -0.61
N TYR A 103 -4.06 -2.91 -0.50
CA TYR A 103 -4.39 -2.31 0.80
C TYR A 103 -5.60 -2.98 1.45
N PHE A 104 -6.56 -3.52 0.68
CA PHE A 104 -7.66 -4.31 1.26
C PHE A 104 -7.16 -5.65 1.81
N LEU A 105 -6.19 -6.28 1.15
CA LEU A 105 -5.54 -7.48 1.69
C LEU A 105 -4.81 -7.16 3.00
N GLY A 106 -4.09 -6.04 3.05
CA GLY A 106 -3.45 -5.56 4.27
C GLY A 106 -4.45 -5.27 5.40
N LEU A 107 -5.60 -4.67 5.07
CA LEU A 107 -6.68 -4.41 6.00
C LEU A 107 -7.33 -5.69 6.54
N GLY A 108 -7.34 -6.78 5.75
CA GLY A 108 -7.77 -8.09 6.24
C GLY A 108 -6.71 -8.74 7.14
N LEU A 109 -5.45 -8.70 6.72
CA LEU A 109 -4.32 -9.29 7.44
C LEU A 109 -4.08 -8.67 8.82
N ILE A 110 -4.35 -7.38 9.00
CA ILE A 110 -4.14 -6.71 10.29
C ILE A 110 -5.00 -7.31 11.42
N TRP A 111 -6.15 -7.91 11.10
CA TRP A 111 -6.99 -8.59 12.10
C TRP A 111 -6.39 -9.89 12.63
N LEU A 112 -5.46 -10.49 11.88
CA LEU A 112 -4.71 -11.67 12.30
C LEU A 112 -3.45 -11.29 13.10
N ALA A 113 -3.07 -10.01 13.09
CA ALA A 113 -1.89 -9.53 13.78
C ALA A 113 -2.15 -9.49 15.30
N PRO A 114 -1.28 -10.09 16.14
CA PRO A 114 -1.45 -10.07 17.59
C PRO A 114 -1.38 -8.65 18.15
N GLU A 115 -2.38 -8.26 18.94
CA GLU A 115 -2.39 -6.96 19.62
C GLU A 115 -1.24 -6.88 20.64
N THR A 116 -0.38 -5.86 20.52
CA THR A 116 0.80 -5.65 21.37
C THR A 116 0.61 -4.53 22.39
N ARG A 117 -0.45 -3.72 22.27
CA ARG A 117 -0.71 -2.58 23.15
C ARG A 117 -0.86 -2.98 24.62
N GLY A 118 0.00 -2.43 25.47
CA GLY A 118 -0.06 -2.60 26.92
C GLY A 118 0.45 -3.95 27.44
N LYS A 119 1.06 -4.77 26.58
CA LYS A 119 1.72 -6.02 27.00
C LYS A 119 3.19 -5.76 27.34
N PRO A 120 3.75 -6.45 28.35
CA PRO A 120 5.19 -6.38 28.61
C PRO A 120 5.96 -6.87 27.38
N LEU A 121 7.10 -6.24 27.10
CA LEU A 121 7.95 -6.66 25.99
C LEU A 121 8.40 -8.11 26.20
N PRO A 122 8.41 -8.95 25.15
CA PRO A 122 8.96 -10.28 25.25
C PRO A 122 10.44 -10.19 25.67
N GLU A 123 10.81 -10.83 26.77
CA GLU A 123 12.20 -11.00 27.21
C GLU A 123 12.92 -12.06 26.38
#